data_AF-A0A0F9QPC5-F1
#
_entry.id   AF-A0A0F9QPC5-F1
#
_cell.length_a   1.000
_cell.length_b   1.000
_cell.length_c   1.000
_cell.angle_alpha   90.00
_cell.angle_beta   90.00
_cell.angle_gamma   90.00
#
_symmetry.space_group_name_H-M   'P 1'
#
loop_
_entity.id
_entity.type
_entity.pdbx_description
1 polymer ?
#
loop_
_entity_poly.entity_id
_entity_poly.type
_entity_poly.pdbx_seq_one_letter_code
_entity_poly.pdbx_strand_id
1 'polypeptide(L)' 'MKTTPDCICDGKAPWCSVCLVSVAFRMRNEHPDTLSVSMLKRRIPRLTGREAAILLEATQRLPARRNGGYVTRSPA' A
#
# COMPACT_ATOMS: atom_id res chain seq x y z
N MET A 1 11.50 19.14 -11.08
CA MET A 1 10.28 18.30 -11.13
C MET A 1 9.75 18.14 -9.71
N LYS A 2 8.57 18.70 -9.38
CA LYS A 2 7.92 18.44 -8.08
C LYS A 2 7.21 17.09 -8.20
N THR A 3 7.72 16.08 -7.50
CA THR A 3 7.03 14.79 -7.32
C THR A 3 5.73 15.06 -6.58
N THR A 4 4.60 14.83 -7.26
CA THR A 4 3.30 14.81 -6.60
C THR A 4 3.35 13.74 -5.51
N PRO A 5 3.02 14.06 -4.25
CA PRO A 5 3.05 13.05 -3.19
C PRO A 5 2.03 11.97 -3.48
N ASP A 6 2.39 10.70 -3.23
CA ASP A 6 1.51 9.54 -3.46
C ASP A 6 0.18 9.64 -2.69
N CYS A 7 0.08 10.53 -1.71
CA CYS A 7 -1.15 10.92 -1.03
C CYS A 7 -1.02 12.29 -0.33
N ILE A 8 -2.15 12.82 0.16
CA ILE A 8 -2.20 14.01 1.02
C ILE A 8 -2.73 13.60 2.39
N CYS A 9 -1.97 13.88 3.45
CA CYS A 9 -2.40 13.77 4.84
C CYS A 9 -2.48 15.17 5.44
N ASP A 10 -3.37 15.34 6.42
CA ASP A 10 -3.71 16.62 7.06
C ASP A 10 -2.61 17.17 8.00
N GLY A 11 -1.35 17.10 7.56
CA GLY A 11 -0.18 17.70 8.21
C GLY A 11 0.30 17.04 9.51
N LYS A 12 -0.49 16.18 10.17
CA LYS A 12 -0.14 15.60 11.49
C LYS A 12 0.97 14.54 11.47
N ALA A 13 1.16 13.87 10.34
CA ALA A 13 2.20 12.85 10.17
C ALA A 13 2.65 12.84 8.70
N PRO A 14 3.91 12.45 8.41
CA PRO A 14 4.37 12.30 7.02
C PRO A 14 3.55 11.25 6.25
N TRP A 15 2.90 10.33 6.97
CA TRP A 15 2.00 9.31 6.43
C TRP A 15 0.83 9.09 7.40
N CYS A 16 -0.39 9.14 6.89
CA CYS A 16 -1.61 8.75 7.59
C CYS A 16 -1.98 7.32 7.19
N SER A 17 -2.76 6.63 8.03
CA SER A 17 -3.02 5.18 7.88
C SER A 17 -3.56 4.82 6.50
N VAL A 18 -4.43 5.67 5.92
CA VAL A 18 -4.96 5.47 4.57
C VAL A 18 -3.84 5.45 3.54
N CYS A 19 -2.89 6.39 3.61
CA CYS A 19 -1.78 6.47 2.68
C CYS A 19 -0.78 5.33 2.79
N LEU A 20 -0.53 4.85 4.00
CA LEU A 20 0.31 3.67 4.23
C LEU A 20 -0.25 2.46 3.46
N VAL A 21 -1.57 2.26 3.56
CA VAL A 21 -2.27 1.18 2.87
C VAL A 21 -2.28 1.42 1.36
N SER A 22 -2.60 2.63 0.90
CA SER A 22 -2.63 2.96 -0.53
C SER A 22 -1.27 2.77 -1.21
N VAL A 23 -0.18 3.21 -0.59
CA VAL A 23 1.18 3.00 -1.11
C VAL A 23 1.54 1.52 -1.12
N ALA A 24 1.28 0.79 -0.03
CA ALA A 24 1.55 -0.65 0.01
C ALA A 24 0.79 -1.40 -1.09
N PHE A 25 -0.48 -1.03 -1.33
CA PHE A 25 -1.29 -1.63 -2.39
C PHE A 25 -0.78 -1.28 -3.80
N ARG A 26 -0.41 -0.02 -4.03
CA ARG A 26 0.21 0.40 -5.29
C ARG A 26 1.50 -0.38 -5.55
N MET A 27 2.38 -0.47 -4.56
CA MET A 27 3.63 -1.24 -4.66
C MET A 27 3.38 -2.72 -4.90
N ARG A 28 2.30 -3.32 -4.37
CA ARG A 28 1.93 -4.71 -4.68
C ARG A 28 1.52 -4.86 -6.14
N ASN A 29 0.77 -3.92 -6.70
CA ASN A 29 0.43 -3.98 -8.13
C ASN A 29 1.66 -3.78 -9.02
N GLU A 30 2.62 -2.94 -8.61
CA GLU A 30 3.89 -2.74 -9.32
C GLU A 30 4.84 -3.95 -9.16
N HIS A 31 4.78 -4.64 -8.02
CA HIS A 31 5.65 -5.76 -7.66
C HIS A 31 4.82 -6.95 -7.12
N PRO A 32 4.03 -7.63 -7.97
CA PRO A 32 3.06 -8.64 -7.55
C PRO A 32 3.71 -9.79 -6.77
N ASP A 33 4.84 -10.29 -7.24
CA ASP A 33 5.49 -11.48 -6.67
C ASP A 33 6.72 -11.16 -5.82
N THR A 34 7.23 -9.93 -5.89
CA THR A 34 8.53 -9.56 -5.31
C THR A 34 8.46 -8.49 -4.22
N LEU A 35 7.28 -7.95 -3.93
CA LEU A 35 7.11 -6.99 -2.83
C LEU A 35 7.57 -7.63 -1.51
N SER A 36 8.41 -6.90 -0.78
CA SER A 36 8.99 -7.34 0.50
C SER A 36 8.91 -6.24 1.56
N VAL A 37 9.05 -6.63 2.83
CA VAL A 37 9.12 -5.71 3.98
C VAL A 37 10.17 -4.62 3.77
N SER A 38 11.36 -4.99 3.27
CA SER A 38 12.47 -4.05 3.02
C SER A 38 12.13 -3.02 1.94
N MET A 39 11.35 -3.40 0.92
CA MET A 39 10.87 -2.46 -0.10
C MET A 39 9.89 -1.44 0.49
N LEU A 40 8.91 -1.89 1.28
CA LEU A 40 7.94 -1.02 1.94
C LEU A 40 8.63 -0.02 2.87
N LYS A 41 9.59 -0.47 3.69
CA LYS A 41 10.35 0.41 4.60
C LYS A 41 11.21 1.45 3.87
N ARG A 42 11.73 1.12 2.68
CA ARG A 42 12.48 2.09 1.85
C ARG A 42 11.55 3.16 1.26
N ARG A 43 10.33 2.79 0.88
CA ARG A 43 9.35 3.74 0.32
C ARG A 43 8.68 4.60 1.37
N ILE A 44 8.43 4.05 2.55
CA ILE A 44 7.71 4.69 3.66
C ILE A 44 8.68 4.83 4.84
N PRO A 45 9.37 5.99 4.96
CA PRO A 45 10.25 6.25 6.08
C PRO A 45 9.50 6.19 7.41
N ARG A 46 10.16 5.67 8.45
CA ARG A 46 9.63 5.46 9.82
C ARG A 46 8.58 4.36 9.98
N LEU A 47 8.28 3.59 8.92
CA LEU A 47 7.47 2.39 9.03
C LEU A 47 8.20 1.33 9.87
N THR A 48 7.56 0.84 10.92
CA THR A 48 8.15 -0.23 11.75
C THR A 48 8.17 -1.56 10.99
N GLY A 49 9.03 -2.48 11.40
CA GLY A 49 9.07 -3.82 10.80
C GLY A 49 7.75 -4.58 10.92
N ARG A 50 7.06 -4.40 12.06
CA ARG A 50 5.75 -5.03 12.31
C ARG A 50 4.66 -4.46 11.41
N GLU A 51 4.56 -3.14 11.29
CA GLU A 51 3.59 -2.51 10.39
C GLU A 51 3.85 -2.90 8.92
N ALA A 52 5.12 -2.93 8.51
CA ALA A 52 5.48 -3.35 7.16
C ALA A 52 5.10 -4.81 6.87
N ALA A 53 5.27 -5.72 7.83
CA ALA A 53 4.83 -7.11 7.69
C ALA A 53 3.30 -7.22 7.60
N ILE A 54 2.57 -6.48 8.45
CA ILE A 54 1.11 -6.44 8.41
C ILE A 54 0.59 -5.91 7.06
N LEU A 55 1.17 -4.81 6.57
CA LEU A 55 0.81 -4.24 5.27
C LEU A 55 1.13 -5.22 4.13
N LEU A 56 2.28 -5.90 4.18
CA LEU A 56 2.67 -6.88 3.18
C LEU A 56 1.64 -8.02 3.10
N GLU A 57 1.27 -8.59 4.23
CA GLU A 57 0.26 -9.65 4.32
C GLU A 57 -1.14 -9.17 3.89
N ALA A 58 -1.54 -7.97 4.33
CA ALA A 58 -2.82 -7.38 3.94
C ALA A 58 -2.94 -7.21 2.43
N THR A 59 -1.86 -6.80 1.75
CA THR A 59 -1.87 -6.65 0.28
C THR A 59 -1.97 -7.96 -0.49
N GLN A 60 -1.56 -9.10 0.08
CA GLN A 60 -1.70 -10.41 -0.57
C GLN A 60 -3.16 -10.87 -0.65
N ARG A 61 -3.96 -10.49 0.35
CA ARG A 61 -5.38 -10.89 0.46
C ARG A 61 -6.31 -10.00 -0.34
N LEU A 62 -5.83 -8.83 -0.76
CA LEU A 62 -6.60 -7.92 -1.59
C LEU A 62 -6.45 -8.36 -3.05
N PRO A 63 -7.55 -8.55 -3.79
CA PRO A 63 -7.47 -8.95 -5.18
C PRO A 63 -6.67 -7.88 -5.95
N ALA A 64 -5.52 -8.30 -6.50
CA ALA A 64 -4.77 -7.47 -7.43
C ALA A 64 -5.70 -7.08 -8.57
N ARG A 65 -5.71 -5.79 -8.90
CA ARG A 65 -6.60 -5.22 -9.91
C ARG A 65 -6.19 -5.73 -11.30
N ARG A 66 -6.52 -6.98 -11.65
CA ARG A 66 -6.55 -7.42 -13.06
C ARG A 66 -7.77 -6.75 -13.68
N ASN A 67 -7.57 -5.55 -14.23
CA ASN A 67 -8.54 -4.77 -15.01
C ASN A 67 -9.72 -4.19 -14.22
N GLY A 68 -9.52 -3.00 -13.64
CA GLY A 68 -10.57 -1.96 -13.55
C GLY A 68 -11.71 -2.11 -12.55
N GLY A 69 -12.22 -3.31 -12.24
CA GLY A 69 -13.42 -3.50 -11.42
C GLY A 69 -13.10 -3.94 -9.99
N TYR A 70 -13.66 -3.25 -8.99
CA TYR A 70 -13.80 -3.83 -7.65
C TYR A 70 -14.87 -4.92 -7.74
N VAL A 71 -14.48 -6.18 -7.50
CA VAL A 71 -15.45 -7.27 -7.36
C VAL A 71 -16.05 -7.14 -5.97
N THR A 72 -17.14 -6.36 -5.84
CA THR A 72 -18.05 -6.56 -4.72
C THR A 72 -18.69 -7.92 -4.95
N ARG A 73 -18.21 -8.97 -4.26
CA ARG A 73 -19.01 -10.19 -4.10
C ARG A 73 -20.24 -9.79 -3.28
N SER A 74 -21.34 -9.48 -3.96
CA SER A 74 -22.65 -9.53 -3.34
C SER A 74 -22.93 -11.00 -3.01
N PRO A 75 -23.29 -11.32 -1.75
CA PRO A 75 -23.81 -12.65 -1.44
C PRO A 75 -25.15 -12.80 -2.17
N ALA A 76 -25.29 -13.88 -2.94
CA ALA A 76 -26.56 -14.34 -3.45
C ALA A 76 -27.33 -15.09 -2.35
#